data_AF-A0A965NL97-F1
#
_entry.id   AF-A0A965NL97-F1
#
_cell.length_a   1.000
_cell.length_b   1.000
_cell.length_c   1.000
_cell.angle_alpha   90.00
_cell.angle_beta   90.00
_cell.angle_gamma   90.00
#
_symmetry.space_group_name_H-M   'P 1'
#
loop_
_entity.id
_entity.type
_entity.pdbx_description
1 polymer ?
#
loop_
_entity_poly.entity_id
_entity_poly.type
_entity_poly.pdbx_seq_one_letter_code
_entity_poly.pdbx_strand_id
1 'polypeptide(L)'
;KQIGIKDSQGEIVPHFIYTHSFTPYFAVDCPENKLTLYRIQPHSSESVQWLPWVSATVPSSGENFLAIISETPSPKLYLISDSNYPQEGGIFHIFNLSSASVAIDFPGQKKVLPRGQSIQFRPQVKNATYGQGRFSMVGEIDSETRQNGVRWLQMEDTRSFWFILPPAFEGPSFVLKNIEDRIGVP
;
A
#
# COMPACT_ATOMS: atom_id res chain seq x y z
N LYS A 1 -5.42 14.07 -3.14
CA LYS A 1 -4.39 14.96 -2.52
C LYS A 1 -3.40 15.37 -3.60
N GLN A 2 -2.84 16.58 -3.56
CA GLN A 2 -1.79 16.99 -4.48
C GLN A 2 -0.41 16.69 -3.90
N ILE A 3 0.48 16.11 -4.70
CA ILE A 3 1.88 15.85 -4.38
C ILE A 3 2.76 16.36 -5.53
N GLY A 4 4.00 16.72 -5.23
CA GLY A 4 5.00 17.07 -6.23
C GLY A 4 5.91 15.88 -6.49
N ILE A 5 6.26 15.65 -7.75
CA ILE A 5 7.15 14.58 -8.17
C ILE A 5 8.15 15.15 -9.18
N LYS A 6 9.41 14.75 -9.08
CA LYS A 6 10.40 15.14 -10.08
C LYS A 6 10.17 14.39 -11.39
N ASP A 7 10.04 15.11 -12.48
CA ASP A 7 10.02 14.55 -13.82
C ASP A 7 11.42 14.25 -14.35
N SER A 8 11.51 13.70 -15.56
CA SER A 8 12.79 13.37 -16.23
C SER A 8 13.71 14.57 -16.48
N GLN A 9 13.20 15.80 -16.37
CA GLN A 9 13.92 17.05 -16.52
C GLN A 9 14.42 17.58 -15.16
N GLY A 10 14.05 16.92 -14.06
CA GLY A 10 14.39 17.30 -12.69
C GLY A 10 13.44 18.33 -12.09
N GLU A 11 12.38 18.71 -12.80
CA GLU A 11 11.40 19.70 -12.38
C GLU A 11 10.30 19.06 -11.52
N ILE A 12 9.82 19.78 -10.51
CA ILE A 12 8.77 19.26 -9.62
C ILE A 12 7.40 19.54 -10.22
N VAL A 13 6.75 18.49 -10.72
CA VAL A 13 5.43 18.53 -11.36
C VAL A 13 4.34 18.11 -10.36
N PRO A 14 3.20 18.82 -10.31
CA PRO A 14 2.08 18.44 -9.45
C PRO A 14 1.30 17.24 -10.00
N HIS A 15 1.02 16.26 -9.12
CA HIS A 15 0.14 15.13 -9.40
C HIS A 15 -0.97 15.01 -8.34
N PHE A 16 -2.17 14.62 -8.77
CA PHE A 16 -3.26 14.29 -7.87
C PHE A 16 -3.32 12.79 -7.60
N ILE A 17 -3.27 12.42 -6.33
CA ILE A 17 -3.42 11.04 -5.85
C ILE A 17 -4.79 10.80 -5.22
N TYR A 18 -5.32 9.59 -5.45
CA TYR A 18 -6.61 9.13 -4.93
C TYR A 18 -6.41 8.07 -3.85
N THR A 19 -7.40 7.92 -2.96
CA THR A 19 -7.34 7.01 -1.81
C THR A 19 -8.03 5.66 -2.06
N HIS A 20 -8.65 5.48 -3.22
CA HIS A 20 -9.54 4.34 -3.52
C HIS A 20 -9.35 3.78 -4.93
N SER A 21 -8.38 4.28 -5.69
CA SER A 21 -8.05 3.80 -7.03
C SER A 21 -6.59 4.09 -7.33
N PHE A 22 -6.02 3.36 -8.28
CA PHE A 22 -4.73 3.70 -8.84
C PHE A 22 -4.83 4.97 -9.68
N THR A 23 -3.81 5.81 -9.57
CA THR A 23 -3.61 6.91 -10.52
C THR A 23 -3.12 6.36 -11.85
N PRO A 24 -3.34 7.08 -12.98
CA PRO A 24 -2.69 6.74 -14.23
C PRO A 24 -1.17 6.65 -14.10
N TYR A 25 -0.55 5.84 -14.94
CA TYR A 25 0.90 5.75 -15.04
C TYR A 25 1.52 7.09 -15.43
N PHE A 26 2.66 7.43 -14.82
CA PHE A 26 3.49 8.56 -15.20
C PHE A 26 4.96 8.25 -14.92
N ALA A 27 5.84 8.84 -15.74
CA ALA A 27 7.29 8.71 -15.57
C ALA A 27 7.77 9.60 -14.43
N VAL A 28 8.78 9.14 -13.70
CA VAL A 28 9.36 9.84 -12.56
C VAL A 28 10.88 9.75 -12.61
N ASP A 29 11.55 10.81 -12.18
CA ASP A 29 12.99 10.78 -11.96
C ASP A 29 13.31 10.30 -10.54
N CYS A 30 14.25 9.37 -10.45
CA CYS A 30 14.66 8.70 -9.21
C CYS A 30 16.18 8.79 -9.04
N PRO A 31 16.72 10.00 -8.80
CA PRO A 31 18.15 10.17 -8.62
C PRO A 31 18.63 9.31 -7.45
N GLU A 32 19.83 8.73 -7.61
CA GLU A 32 20.44 7.84 -6.61
C GLU A 32 19.56 6.63 -6.23
N ASN A 33 18.73 6.14 -7.16
CA ASN A 33 17.79 5.04 -6.94
C ASN A 33 16.79 5.35 -5.81
N LYS A 34 16.33 6.60 -5.72
CA LYS A 34 15.42 7.04 -4.67
C LYS A 34 14.28 7.87 -5.24
N LEU A 35 13.04 7.43 -5.03
CA LEU A 35 11.89 8.28 -5.26
C LEU A 35 11.70 9.20 -4.07
N THR A 36 11.59 10.50 -4.33
CA THR A 36 11.21 11.50 -3.33
C THR A 36 9.94 12.19 -3.78
N LEU A 37 8.95 12.22 -2.89
CA LEU A 37 7.72 12.98 -3.08
C LEU A 37 7.82 14.30 -2.33
N TYR A 38 7.19 15.32 -2.90
CA TYR A 38 7.23 16.69 -2.40
C TYR A 38 5.82 17.11 -1.96
N ARG A 39 5.77 17.99 -0.96
CA ARG A 39 4.54 18.64 -0.51
C ARG A 39 4.66 20.14 -0.69
N ILE A 40 3.53 20.80 -0.90
CA ILE A 40 3.47 22.26 -0.90
C ILE A 40 3.76 22.76 0.51
N GLN A 41 4.63 23.74 0.64
CA GLN A 41 4.89 24.43 1.89
C GLN A 41 3.62 25.16 2.37
N PRO A 42 3.17 24.93 3.60
CA PRO A 42 2.07 25.70 4.17
C PRO A 42 2.42 27.20 4.19
N HIS A 43 1.47 28.05 3.82
CA HIS A 43 1.59 29.52 3.84
C HIS A 43 2.61 30.14 2.87
N SER A 44 2.91 29.51 1.74
CA SER A 44 3.70 30.16 0.69
C SER A 44 2.95 31.37 0.12
N SER A 45 3.45 32.58 0.35
CA SER A 45 2.68 33.81 0.13
C SER A 45 2.57 34.25 -1.33
N GLU A 46 3.41 33.78 -2.26
CA GLU A 46 3.36 34.28 -3.65
C GLU A 46 3.79 33.25 -4.74
N SER A 47 4.51 32.18 -4.38
CA SER A 47 4.89 31.10 -5.31
C SER A 47 4.80 29.74 -4.63
N VAL A 48 4.36 28.70 -5.37
CA VAL A 48 4.26 27.33 -4.83
C VAL A 48 5.66 26.83 -4.53
N GLN A 49 6.00 26.77 -3.24
CA GLN A 49 7.26 26.21 -2.79
C GLN A 49 7.08 24.72 -2.45
N TRP A 50 7.86 23.87 -3.11
CA TRP A 50 7.88 22.43 -2.88
C TRP A 50 8.95 22.06 -1.85
N LEU A 51 8.57 21.25 -0.86
CA LEU A 51 9.48 20.71 0.14
C LEU A 51 9.52 19.18 0.05
N PRO A 52 10.70 18.54 0.14
CA PRO A 52 10.80 17.10 0.28
C PRO A 52 9.90 16.62 1.41
N TRP A 53 9.10 15.60 1.15
CA TRP A 53 8.10 15.10 2.10
C TRP A 53 8.44 13.70 2.60
N VAL A 54 8.58 12.75 1.69
CA VAL A 54 8.86 11.35 2.01
C VAL A 54 9.64 10.72 0.86
N SER A 55 10.50 9.76 1.17
CA SER A 55 11.32 9.11 0.17
C SER A 55 11.49 7.62 0.46
N ALA A 56 11.73 6.85 -0.59
CA ALA A 56 11.98 5.42 -0.50
C ALA A 56 12.96 5.00 -1.59
N THR A 57 13.78 4.00 -1.30
CA THR A 57 14.68 3.39 -2.27
C THR A 57 13.88 2.65 -3.32
N VAL A 58 14.17 2.91 -4.59
CA VAL A 58 13.57 2.23 -5.74
C VAL A 58 13.96 0.75 -5.70
N PRO A 59 13.01 -0.18 -5.86
CA PRO A 59 13.31 -1.61 -5.96
C PRO A 59 14.32 -1.88 -7.09
N SER A 60 15.28 -2.78 -6.86
CA SER A 60 16.32 -3.12 -7.86
C SER A 60 15.79 -3.86 -9.08
N SER A 61 14.59 -4.44 -8.98
CA SER A 61 13.91 -5.13 -10.08
C SER A 61 12.87 -4.22 -10.73
N GLY A 62 13.05 -3.90 -12.01
CA GLY A 62 12.05 -3.26 -12.86
C GLY A 62 12.15 -1.74 -12.96
N GLU A 63 11.80 -1.23 -14.14
CA GLU A 63 11.69 0.22 -14.44
C GLU A 63 10.41 0.84 -13.87
N ASN A 64 9.43 0.01 -13.53
CA ASN A 64 8.10 0.40 -13.08
C ASN A 64 7.87 -0.05 -11.63
N PHE A 65 7.14 0.76 -10.87
CA PHE A 65 6.73 0.44 -9.50
C PHE A 65 5.42 1.13 -9.13
N LEU A 66 4.66 0.51 -8.23
CA LEU A 66 3.54 1.13 -7.54
C LEU A 66 4.05 1.88 -6.31
N ALA A 67 3.68 3.15 -6.20
CA ALA A 67 3.99 4.00 -5.05
C ALA A 67 2.78 4.16 -4.14
N ILE A 68 2.93 3.85 -2.86
CA ILE A 68 1.88 3.96 -1.85
C ILE A 68 2.36 4.87 -0.72
N ILE A 69 1.56 5.88 -0.38
CA ILE A 69 1.88 6.85 0.65
C ILE A 69 0.92 6.68 1.82
N SER A 70 1.47 6.51 3.02
CA SER A 70 0.72 6.59 4.28
C SER A 70 1.14 7.84 5.03
N GLU A 71 0.19 8.56 5.61
CA GLU A 71 0.47 9.74 6.45
C GLU A 71 0.41 9.43 7.94
N THR A 72 -0.15 8.29 8.31
CA THR A 72 -0.40 7.92 9.70
C THR A 72 0.47 6.71 10.09
N PRO A 73 1.14 6.76 11.25
CA PRO A 73 1.30 7.91 12.16
C PRO A 73 2.29 8.98 11.69
N SER A 74 3.12 8.64 10.71
CA SER A 74 4.11 9.50 10.08
C SER A 74 4.16 9.18 8.59
N PRO A 75 4.55 10.15 7.74
CA PRO A 75 4.68 9.95 6.31
C PRO A 75 5.63 8.78 5.99
N LYS A 76 5.13 7.79 5.25
CA LYS A 76 5.92 6.68 4.74
C LYS A 76 5.54 6.38 3.29
N LEU A 77 6.55 6.13 2.47
CA LEU A 77 6.43 5.74 1.07
C LEU A 77 6.81 4.27 0.95
N TYR A 78 5.94 3.48 0.37
CA TYR A 78 6.19 2.10 -0.03
C TYR A 78 6.29 2.05 -1.54
N LEU A 79 7.35 1.41 -2.04
CA LEU A 79 7.53 1.15 -3.46
C LEU A 79 7.47 -0.37 -3.67
N ILE A 80 6.57 -0.78 -4.56
CA ILE A 80 6.37 -2.19 -4.93
C ILE A 80 6.77 -2.30 -6.38
N SER A 81 7.74 -3.15 -6.70
CA SER A 81 8.11 -3.39 -8.09
C SER A 81 6.89 -3.77 -8.92
N ASP A 82 6.75 -3.14 -10.09
CA ASP A 82 5.69 -3.35 -11.08
C ASP A 82 6.35 -3.74 -12.42
N SER A 83 7.37 -4.60 -12.38
CA SER A 83 8.15 -4.93 -13.59
C SER A 83 7.27 -5.56 -14.66
N ASN A 84 7.45 -5.13 -15.91
CA ASN A 84 6.72 -5.53 -17.11
C ASN A 84 6.32 -7.02 -17.11
N TYR A 85 5.01 -7.25 -17.03
CA TYR A 85 4.21 -8.47 -17.26
C TYR A 85 5.02 -9.69 -17.75
N PRO A 86 5.20 -10.76 -16.94
CA PRO A 86 4.25 -11.36 -16.00
C PRO A 86 4.81 -11.46 -14.57
N GLN A 87 4.20 -10.77 -13.60
CA GLN A 87 4.49 -10.97 -12.17
C GLN A 87 3.26 -11.55 -11.48
N GLU A 88 3.31 -12.86 -11.27
CA GLU A 88 2.45 -13.69 -10.42
C GLU A 88 1.23 -13.00 -9.79
N GLY A 89 0.10 -12.99 -10.50
CA GLY A 89 -1.17 -12.76 -9.83
C GLY A 89 -1.47 -13.86 -8.81
N GLY A 90 -2.54 -13.64 -8.06
CA GLY A 90 -2.89 -14.44 -6.90
C GLY A 90 -2.04 -14.16 -5.65
N ILE A 91 -1.24 -13.08 -5.66
CA ILE A 91 -0.44 -12.64 -4.53
C ILE A 91 -1.17 -11.53 -3.75
N PHE A 92 -1.10 -11.60 -2.43
CA PHE A 92 -1.57 -10.58 -1.51
C PHE A 92 -0.41 -9.73 -1.02
N HIS A 93 -0.59 -8.41 -1.11
CA HIS A 93 0.28 -7.42 -0.47
C HIS A 93 -0.49 -6.75 0.66
N ILE A 94 -0.10 -6.98 1.91
CA ILE A 94 -0.79 -6.45 3.09
C ILE A 94 0.08 -5.38 3.75
N PHE A 95 -0.49 -4.20 3.98
CA PHE A 95 0.14 -3.06 4.65
C PHE A 95 -0.54 -2.80 5.99
N ASN A 96 0.22 -2.91 7.10
CA ASN A 96 -0.28 -2.47 8.40
C ASN A 96 0.00 -0.98 8.62
N LEU A 97 -0.98 -0.14 8.30
CA LEU A 97 -0.95 1.31 8.47
C LEU A 97 -1.69 1.75 9.75
N SER A 98 -2.17 0.81 10.57
CA SER A 98 -2.87 1.10 11.81
C SER A 98 -1.92 1.57 12.92
N SER A 99 -2.47 1.91 14.09
CA SER A 99 -1.69 2.29 15.26
C SER A 99 -1.12 1.11 16.05
N ALA A 100 -1.50 -0.14 15.74
CA ALA A 100 -1.12 -1.33 16.50
C ALA A 100 -0.64 -2.48 15.61
N SER A 101 -0.11 -3.53 16.25
CA SER A 101 0.17 -4.79 15.58
C SER A 101 -1.12 -5.54 15.25
N VAL A 102 -1.16 -6.15 14.07
CA VAL A 102 -2.32 -6.92 13.59
C VAL A 102 -1.88 -8.34 13.29
N ALA A 103 -2.56 -9.33 13.85
CA ALA A 103 -2.41 -10.71 13.46
C ALA A 103 -3.18 -10.97 12.17
N ILE A 104 -2.52 -11.62 11.22
CA ILE A 104 -3.11 -12.16 10.00
C ILE A 104 -3.18 -13.66 10.11
N ASP A 105 -4.30 -14.22 9.69
CA ASP A 105 -4.51 -15.67 9.60
C ASP A 105 -5.27 -15.97 8.31
N PHE A 106 -4.51 -16.44 7.33
CA PHE A 106 -4.94 -16.82 5.99
C PHE A 106 -4.46 -18.25 5.71
N PRO A 107 -5.09 -18.99 4.78
CA PRO A 107 -4.60 -20.27 4.34
C PRO A 107 -3.14 -20.17 3.90
N GLY A 108 -2.25 -20.91 4.57
CA GLY A 108 -0.80 -20.89 4.33
C GLY A 108 -0.02 -19.75 4.98
N GLN A 109 -0.67 -18.79 5.65
CA GLN A 109 0.01 -17.65 6.26
C GLN A 109 -0.63 -17.23 7.59
N LYS A 110 0.09 -17.47 8.69
CA LYS A 110 -0.27 -16.97 10.02
C LYS A 110 0.89 -16.20 10.62
N LYS A 111 0.70 -14.91 10.92
CA LYS A 111 1.79 -14.04 11.41
C LYS A 111 1.24 -12.81 12.13
N VAL A 112 1.98 -12.29 13.10
CA VAL A 112 1.77 -10.94 13.61
C VAL A 112 2.52 -9.95 12.71
N LEU A 113 1.79 -9.02 12.11
CA LEU A 113 2.33 -7.94 11.29
C LEU A 113 2.44 -6.68 12.16
N PRO A 114 3.65 -6.24 12.55
CA PRO A 114 3.83 -5.04 13.36
C PRO A 114 3.33 -3.78 12.63
N ARG A 115 3.06 -2.74 13.42
CA ARG A 115 2.73 -1.40 12.90
C ARG A 115 3.78 -0.91 11.89
N GLY A 116 3.31 -0.36 10.78
CA GLY A 116 4.16 0.22 9.74
C GLY A 116 4.91 -0.81 8.90
N GLN A 117 4.64 -2.10 9.07
CA GLN A 117 5.23 -3.19 8.30
C GLN A 117 4.28 -3.67 7.21
N SER A 118 4.85 -4.37 6.23
CA SER A 118 4.09 -5.01 5.16
C SER A 118 4.53 -6.45 4.97
N ILE A 119 3.70 -7.25 4.32
CA ILE A 119 4.01 -8.62 3.93
C ILE A 119 3.41 -8.93 2.57
N GLN A 120 4.11 -9.76 1.81
CA GLN A 120 3.67 -10.33 0.56
C GLN A 120 3.61 -11.86 0.68
N PHE A 121 2.52 -12.48 0.26
CA PHE A 121 2.39 -13.93 0.19
C PHE A 121 1.30 -14.37 -0.78
N ARG A 122 1.36 -15.62 -1.25
CA ARG A 122 0.28 -16.27 -1.98
C ARG A 122 -0.57 -17.10 -1.01
N PRO A 123 -1.87 -16.80 -0.84
CA PRO A 123 -2.74 -17.66 -0.04
C PRO A 123 -2.78 -19.07 -0.63
N GLN A 124 -2.80 -20.10 0.23
CA GLN A 124 -2.96 -21.50 -0.17
C GLN A 124 -4.42 -21.81 -0.50
N VAL A 125 -4.93 -21.20 -1.56
CA VAL A 125 -6.28 -21.34 -2.09
C VAL A 125 -6.18 -21.63 -3.59
N LYS A 126 -7.04 -22.51 -4.11
CA LYS A 126 -7.03 -22.85 -5.54
C LYS A 126 -7.48 -21.67 -6.39
N ASN A 127 -6.93 -21.53 -7.59
CA ASN A 127 -7.41 -20.56 -8.57
C ASN A 127 -8.92 -20.74 -8.83
N ALA A 128 -9.62 -19.64 -9.07
CA ALA A 128 -11.06 -19.53 -9.26
C ALA A 128 -11.92 -20.08 -8.10
N THR A 129 -11.40 -20.07 -6.87
CA THR A 129 -12.16 -20.50 -5.67
C THR A 129 -12.15 -19.44 -4.57
N TYR A 130 -13.18 -19.47 -3.73
CA TYR A 130 -13.28 -18.55 -2.60
C TYR A 130 -12.35 -18.95 -1.46
N GLY A 131 -11.52 -18.01 -1.03
CA GLY A 131 -10.75 -18.09 0.20
C GLY A 131 -11.45 -17.36 1.34
N GLN A 132 -11.08 -17.73 2.56
CA GLN A 132 -11.44 -16.99 3.77
C GLN A 132 -10.22 -16.84 4.69
N GLY A 133 -10.11 -15.67 5.29
CA GLY A 133 -9.03 -15.30 6.19
C GLY A 133 -9.53 -14.28 7.20
N ARG A 134 -8.63 -13.87 8.09
CA ARG A 134 -8.99 -12.92 9.15
C ARG A 134 -7.83 -12.03 9.53
N PHE A 135 -8.21 -10.85 9.99
CA PHE A 135 -7.34 -9.91 10.67
C PHE A 135 -7.85 -9.74 12.10
N SER A 136 -6.93 -9.67 13.06
CA SER A 136 -7.24 -9.38 14.47
C SER A 136 -6.20 -8.47 15.10
N MET A 137 -6.62 -7.61 16.01
CA MET A 137 -5.69 -6.79 16.82
C MET A 137 -4.93 -7.66 17.82
N VAL A 138 -3.69 -7.31 18.13
CA VAL A 138 -2.88 -7.98 19.16
C VAL A 138 -2.89 -7.15 20.46
N GLY A 139 -3.57 -7.65 21.51
CA GLY A 139 -3.78 -6.99 22.83
C GLY A 139 -4.84 -5.86 22.79
N GLU A 140 -5.50 -5.39 23.85
CA GLU A 140 -5.82 -5.89 25.21
C GLU A 140 -7.35 -6.12 25.31
N ILE A 141 -7.75 -6.95 26.28
CA ILE A 141 -9.10 -7.39 26.69
C ILE A 141 -9.58 -8.69 26.02
N ASP A 142 -9.95 -9.59 26.92
CA ASP A 142 -10.23 -11.01 26.77
C ASP A 142 -11.20 -11.41 25.66
N SER A 143 -10.91 -12.60 25.15
CA SER A 143 -11.79 -13.64 24.59
C SER A 143 -12.66 -13.39 23.35
N GLU A 144 -12.86 -12.17 22.86
CA GLU A 144 -13.43 -11.93 21.53
C GLU A 144 -12.71 -10.76 20.83
N THR A 145 -11.48 -11.02 20.39
CA THR A 145 -10.75 -10.10 19.50
C THR A 145 -11.65 -9.78 18.31
N ARG A 146 -11.99 -8.50 18.08
CA ARG A 146 -12.76 -8.07 16.90
C ARG A 146 -12.10 -8.63 15.64
N GLN A 147 -12.65 -9.71 15.11
CA GLN A 147 -12.12 -10.40 13.93
C GLN A 147 -12.80 -9.78 12.72
N ASN A 148 -12.01 -9.17 11.85
CA ASN A 148 -12.50 -8.81 10.53
C ASN A 148 -12.23 -9.99 9.60
N GLY A 149 -13.26 -10.82 9.42
CA GLY A 149 -13.25 -11.88 8.43
C GLY A 149 -13.28 -11.29 7.03
N VAL A 150 -12.40 -11.78 6.16
CA VAL A 150 -12.36 -11.42 4.75
C VAL A 150 -12.61 -12.65 3.90
N ARG A 151 -13.37 -12.47 2.82
CA ARG A 151 -13.53 -13.44 1.75
C ARG A 151 -13.06 -12.81 0.46
N TRP A 152 -12.42 -13.60 -0.38
CA TRP A 152 -11.96 -13.16 -1.70
C TRP A 152 -12.15 -14.31 -2.69
N LEU A 153 -12.25 -13.97 -3.97
CA LEU A 153 -12.11 -14.93 -5.05
C LEU A 153 -10.63 -15.00 -5.41
N GLN A 154 -9.99 -16.16 -5.22
CA GLN A 154 -8.59 -16.34 -5.60
C GLN A 154 -8.49 -16.41 -7.12
N MET A 155 -7.75 -15.47 -7.71
CA MET A 155 -7.55 -15.37 -9.14
C MET A 155 -6.05 -15.26 -9.43
N GLU A 156 -5.52 -16.13 -10.31
CA GLU A 156 -4.10 -16.13 -10.72
C GLU A 156 -3.68 -14.91 -11.53
N ASP A 157 -4.64 -14.14 -12.05
CA ASP A 157 -4.44 -12.90 -12.79
C ASP A 157 -4.76 -11.65 -11.96
N THR A 158 -5.17 -11.78 -10.70
CA THR A 158 -5.47 -10.62 -9.84
C THR A 158 -4.34 -10.36 -8.85
N ARG A 159 -3.89 -9.10 -8.77
CA ARG A 159 -3.08 -8.60 -7.66
C ARG A 159 -3.98 -7.94 -6.62
N SER A 160 -3.87 -8.33 -5.35
CA SER A 160 -4.69 -7.77 -4.28
C SER A 160 -3.83 -7.04 -3.25
N PHE A 161 -4.09 -5.75 -3.08
CA PHE A 161 -3.45 -4.91 -2.07
C PHE A 161 -4.44 -4.69 -0.92
N TRP A 162 -4.03 -5.00 0.30
CA TRP A 162 -4.84 -4.84 1.50
C TRP A 162 -4.20 -3.81 2.43
N PHE A 163 -4.99 -2.82 2.82
CA PHE A 163 -4.59 -1.73 3.70
C PHE A 163 -5.32 -1.86 5.02
N ILE A 164 -4.57 -2.08 6.10
CA ILE A 164 -5.09 -2.06 7.46
C ILE A 164 -4.90 -0.64 7.97
N LEU A 165 -5.99 0.12 8.06
CA LEU A 165 -6.01 1.54 8.37
C LEU A 165 -6.40 1.78 9.83
N PRO A 166 -5.99 2.92 10.43
CA PRO A 166 -6.53 3.34 11.72
C PRO A 166 -8.06 3.50 11.63
N PRO A 167 -8.77 3.33 12.76
CA PRO A 167 -10.21 3.51 12.81
C PRO A 167 -10.60 4.98 12.63
N ALA A 168 -11.83 5.22 12.16
CA ALA A 168 -12.36 6.58 11.99
C ALA A 168 -12.65 7.29 13.33
N PHE A 169 -12.81 6.53 14.41
CA PHE A 169 -13.08 7.00 15.77
C PHE A 169 -12.14 6.30 16.75
N GLU A 170 -11.88 6.91 17.91
CA GLU A 170 -11.05 6.30 18.96
C GLU A 170 -11.66 4.97 19.44
N GLY A 171 -10.86 3.89 19.37
CA GLY A 171 -11.25 2.57 19.83
C GLY A 171 -10.36 1.45 19.27
N PRO A 172 -10.40 0.23 19.85
CA PRO A 172 -9.57 -0.90 19.44
C PRO A 172 -10.13 -1.55 18.16
N SER A 173 -10.03 -0.84 17.05
CA SER A 173 -10.47 -1.33 15.74
C SER A 173 -9.56 -0.83 14.63
N PHE A 174 -9.70 -1.43 13.46
CA PHE A 174 -9.03 -1.00 12.24
C PHE A 174 -10.04 -1.06 11.09
N VAL A 175 -9.78 -0.29 10.04
CA VAL A 175 -10.55 -0.35 8.79
C VAL A 175 -9.73 -1.13 7.78
N LEU A 176 -10.35 -2.09 7.10
CA LEU A 176 -9.74 -2.76 5.96
C LEU A 176 -10.17 -2.05 4.68
N LYS A 177 -9.21 -1.71 3.83
CA LYS A 177 -9.46 -1.37 2.43
C LYS A 177 -8.69 -2.32 1.55
N ASN A 178 -9.25 -2.57 0.37
CA ASN A 178 -8.62 -3.40 -0.62
C ASN A 178 -8.69 -2.70 -1.98
N ILE A 179 -7.64 -2.86 -2.75
CA ILE A 179 -7.58 -2.52 -4.16
C ILE A 179 -7.16 -3.79 -4.88
N GLU A 180 -7.97 -4.21 -5.83
CA GLU A 180 -7.62 -5.29 -6.74
C GLU A 180 -7.39 -4.71 -8.11
N ASP A 181 -6.43 -5.30 -8.81
CA ASP A 181 -6.21 -4.99 -10.20
C ASP A 181 -5.95 -6.27 -10.97
N ARG A 182 -6.50 -6.34 -12.18
CA ARG A 182 -6.30 -7.49 -13.05
C ARG A 182 -5.06 -7.25 -13.88
N ILE A 183 -4.11 -8.15 -13.73
CA ILE A 183 -2.95 -8.23 -14.58
C ILE A 183 -3.49 -8.73 -15.93
N GLY A 184 -3.55 -7.83 -16.91
CA GLY A 184 -4.08 -8.13 -18.24
C GLY A 184 -3.50 -9.44 -18.77
N VAL A 185 -4.38 -10.37 -19.12
CA VAL A 185 -4.06 -11.38 -20.13
C VAL A 185 -3.82 -10.59 -21.42
N PRO A 186 -2.68 -10.77 -22.10
CA PRO A 186 -2.38 -10.06 -23.35
C PRO A 186 -3.51 -10.18 -24.38
#